data_AF-A0A2I1GF94-F1
#
_entry.id   AF-A0A2I1GF94-F1
#
_cell.length_a   1.000
_cell.length_b   1.000
_cell.length_c   1.000
_cell.angle_alpha   90.00
_cell.angle_beta   90.00
_cell.angle_gamma   90.00
#
_symmetry.space_group_name_H-M   'P 1'
#
loop_
_entity.id
_entity.type
_entity.pdbx_description
1 polymer ?
#
loop_
_entity_poly.entity_id
_entity_poly.type
_entity_poly.pdbx_seq_one_letter_code
_entity_poly.pdbx_strand_id
1 'polypeptide(L)'
;MQDPSKVFEISSTSVLDLKAELFKQREEFERQKVVAKNQPISAASRKVAKKPGIWERQNKGVLERSHRDELEKVETSTLEASRAAMERKAKLYDHLSKTGISDEILSEEVLVDFDRKAWEQPSEDEPTKEKNKSEDPWVEYIDEFGRTRVARKSEVPKSESPVIGPTIPSDDNEMIPEDLLLQRWEEAAKKELNSGIGPIHYDETKEIRTKGVGFYRFSKDEDERQEQMRALKQLRLETELKRASRQTIKEKRQAQLDARMDMIRVKRRKISSKNGTNSTRSTEDTTTESVISDVTNIPNISSSTDSTNNESFNKVLQLTNPEQAVNDLLSDIRRQIETKKKNG
;
A
#
# COMPACT_ATOMS: atom_id res chain seq x y z
N MET A 1 23.21 18.30 -0.70
CA MET A 1 24.28 17.91 -1.65
C MET A 1 25.58 18.13 -0.91
N GLN A 2 26.41 17.09 -0.74
CA GLN A 2 27.70 17.22 -0.07
C GLN A 2 28.66 17.95 -1.02
N ASP A 3 29.40 18.92 -0.49
CA ASP A 3 30.30 19.77 -1.27
C ASP A 3 31.37 18.93 -1.98
N PRO A 4 31.57 19.10 -3.31
CA PRO A 4 32.53 18.31 -4.09
C PRO A 4 34.00 18.60 -3.74
N SER A 5 34.26 19.51 -2.81
CA SER A 5 35.60 19.91 -2.34
C SER A 5 35.95 19.42 -0.94
N LYS A 6 35.12 18.57 -0.32
CA LYS A 6 35.43 18.04 1.02
C LYS A 6 36.59 17.03 0.92
N VAL A 7 37.79 17.50 1.26
CA VAL A 7 38.98 16.65 1.39
C VAL A 7 38.74 15.69 2.56
N PHE A 8 38.58 14.41 2.26
CA PHE A 8 38.55 13.38 3.28
C PHE A 8 39.99 13.18 3.78
N GLU A 9 40.25 13.56 5.03
CA GLU A 9 41.49 13.19 5.71
C GLU A 9 41.44 11.68 6.01
N ILE A 10 41.88 10.89 5.03
CA ILE A 10 41.99 9.44 5.19
C ILE A 10 43.24 9.17 6.02
N SER A 11 43.09 8.53 7.18
CA SER A 11 44.23 8.18 8.03
C SER A 11 45.19 7.24 7.28
N SER A 12 46.49 7.50 7.40
CA SER A 12 47.52 6.68 6.77
C SER A 12 47.44 5.20 7.18
N THR A 13 46.98 4.93 8.40
CA THR A 13 46.73 3.58 8.92
C THR A 13 45.57 2.88 8.22
N SER A 14 44.48 3.60 7.90
CA SER A 14 43.34 3.05 7.16
C SER A 14 43.71 2.70 5.71
N VAL A 15 44.55 3.50 5.07
CA VAL A 15 45.07 3.19 3.71
C VAL A 15 45.94 1.94 3.73
N LEU A 16 46.76 1.76 4.77
CA LEU A 16 47.62 0.58 4.92
C LEU A 16 46.79 -0.68 5.22
N ASP A 17 45.75 -0.57 6.03
CA ASP A 17 44.85 -1.68 6.35
C ASP A 17 44.06 -2.14 5.11
N LEU A 18 43.48 -1.19 4.36
CA LEU A 18 42.81 -1.49 3.10
C LEU A 18 43.77 -2.09 2.07
N LYS A 19 45.00 -1.59 2.01
CA LYS A 19 46.04 -2.17 1.14
C LYS A 19 46.40 -3.59 1.58
N ALA A 20 46.46 -3.87 2.88
CA ALA A 20 46.71 -5.21 3.40
C ALA A 20 45.56 -6.16 3.08
N GLU A 21 44.31 -5.71 3.20
CA GLU A 21 43.12 -6.50 2.88
C GLU A 21 43.02 -6.82 1.37
N LEU A 22 43.27 -5.83 0.49
CA LEU A 22 43.35 -6.06 -0.95
C LEU A 22 44.48 -7.02 -1.33
N PHE A 23 45.63 -6.93 -0.64
CA PHE A 23 46.74 -7.84 -0.89
C PHE A 23 46.42 -9.27 -0.44
N LYS A 24 45.77 -9.42 0.71
CA LYS A 24 45.28 -10.70 1.22
C LYS A 24 44.27 -11.34 0.26
N GLN A 25 43.28 -10.57 -0.21
CA GLN A 25 42.30 -11.06 -1.19
C GLN A 25 42.95 -11.46 -2.52
N ARG A 26 43.95 -10.70 -2.99
CA ARG A 26 44.72 -11.05 -4.19
C ARG A 26 45.52 -12.35 -4.00
N GLU A 27 46.14 -12.54 -2.84
CA GLU A 27 46.86 -13.77 -2.52
C GLU A 27 45.90 -14.96 -2.42
N GLU A 28 44.75 -14.79 -1.77
CA GLU A 28 43.70 -15.81 -1.72
C GLU A 28 43.18 -16.17 -3.12
N PHE A 29 43.00 -15.18 -4.00
CA PHE A 29 42.59 -15.42 -5.38
C PHE A 29 43.66 -16.17 -6.18
N GLU A 30 44.94 -15.80 -6.07
CA GLU A 30 46.03 -16.54 -6.74
C GLU A 30 46.20 -17.93 -6.14
N ARG A 31 46.05 -18.12 -4.82
CA ARG A 31 46.01 -19.45 -4.19
C ARG A 31 44.85 -20.28 -4.73
N GLN A 32 43.64 -19.73 -4.82
CA GLN A 32 42.48 -20.40 -5.40
C GLN A 32 42.67 -20.73 -6.89
N LYS A 33 43.31 -19.84 -7.66
CA LYS A 33 43.62 -20.03 -9.07
C LYS A 33 44.72 -21.07 -9.30
N VAL A 34 45.72 -21.12 -8.43
CA VAL A 34 46.75 -22.18 -8.41
C VAL A 34 46.13 -23.50 -7.98
N VAL A 35 45.25 -23.53 -6.98
CA VAL A 35 44.48 -24.72 -6.61
C VAL A 35 43.62 -25.18 -7.79
N ALA A 36 42.91 -24.27 -8.46
CA ALA A 36 42.08 -24.58 -9.64
C ALA A 36 42.90 -25.08 -10.84
N LYS A 37 44.15 -24.60 -11.02
CA LYS A 37 45.07 -25.05 -12.09
C LYS A 37 45.83 -26.33 -11.74
N ASN A 38 46.16 -26.55 -10.47
CA ASN A 38 46.91 -27.70 -9.98
C ASN A 38 46.01 -28.86 -9.53
N GLN A 39 44.69 -28.73 -9.62
CA GLN A 39 43.81 -29.90 -9.66
C GLN A 39 44.17 -30.69 -10.93
N PRO A 40 44.75 -31.90 -10.83
CA PRO A 40 44.92 -32.73 -12.00
C PRO A 40 43.53 -32.96 -12.58
N ILE A 41 43.31 -32.52 -13.82
CA ILE A 41 42.14 -32.86 -14.61
C ILE A 41 42.27 -34.36 -14.94
N SER A 42 42.11 -35.21 -13.93
CA SER A 42 41.86 -36.62 -14.17
C SER A 42 40.44 -36.69 -14.74
N ALA A 43 40.30 -37.34 -15.89
CA ALA A 43 39.02 -37.58 -16.53
C ALA A 43 38.02 -38.36 -15.63
N ALA A 44 38.46 -38.82 -14.44
CA ALA A 44 37.70 -39.55 -13.44
C ALA A 44 36.99 -38.67 -12.38
N SER A 45 37.31 -37.37 -12.25
CA SER A 45 36.63 -36.48 -11.28
C SER A 45 35.49 -35.66 -11.87
N ARG A 46 35.11 -35.89 -13.13
CA ARG A 46 33.76 -35.54 -13.60
C ARG A 46 32.75 -36.51 -12.97
N LYS A 47 32.63 -36.49 -11.64
CA LYS A 47 31.37 -36.88 -11.00
C LYS A 47 30.36 -35.87 -11.49
N VAL A 48 29.67 -36.20 -12.58
CA VAL A 48 28.39 -35.60 -12.94
C VAL A 48 27.65 -35.46 -11.63
N ALA A 49 27.42 -34.22 -11.18
CA ALA A 49 26.68 -33.95 -9.96
C ALA A 49 25.39 -34.75 -10.05
N LYS A 50 25.33 -35.90 -9.34
CA LYS A 50 24.14 -36.73 -9.35
C LYS A 50 23.08 -35.82 -8.78
N LYS A 51 22.04 -35.56 -9.57
CA LYS A 51 20.88 -34.81 -9.12
C LYS A 51 20.48 -35.42 -7.78
N PRO A 52 20.31 -34.62 -6.70
CA PRO A 52 19.95 -35.16 -5.40
C PRO A 52 18.74 -36.08 -5.57
N GLY A 53 18.76 -37.21 -4.86
CA GLY A 53 17.71 -38.22 -4.93
C GLY A 53 16.34 -37.57 -4.67
N ILE A 54 15.25 -38.19 -5.12
CA ILE A 54 13.90 -37.64 -4.95
C ILE A 54 13.59 -37.31 -3.47
N TRP A 55 14.21 -38.03 -2.53
CA TRP A 55 14.13 -37.80 -1.09
C TRP A 55 15.03 -36.68 -0.55
N GLU A 56 16.10 -36.31 -1.25
CA GLU A 56 17.02 -35.23 -0.88
C GLU A 56 16.61 -33.87 -1.49
N ARG A 57 15.68 -33.89 -2.45
CA ARG A 57 15.16 -32.67 -3.09
C ARG A 57 14.20 -31.96 -2.14
N GLN A 58 14.70 -30.97 -1.41
CA GLN A 58 13.84 -30.09 -0.63
C GLN A 58 12.91 -29.26 -1.53
N ASN A 59 11.72 -28.95 -1.01
CA ASN A 59 10.77 -28.08 -1.69
C ASN A 59 11.38 -26.70 -1.94
N LYS A 60 11.19 -26.18 -3.15
CA LYS A 60 11.72 -24.87 -3.53
C LYS A 60 11.21 -23.79 -2.55
N GLY A 61 12.14 -23.04 -1.98
CA GLY A 61 11.85 -21.95 -1.04
C GLY A 61 11.62 -22.38 0.41
N VAL A 62 11.89 -23.63 0.80
CA VAL A 62 11.88 -24.02 2.23
C VAL A 62 13.01 -23.32 2.99
N LEU A 63 14.23 -23.31 2.44
CA LEU A 63 15.38 -22.64 3.04
C LEU A 63 15.15 -21.12 3.19
N GLU A 64 14.55 -20.50 2.17
CA GLU A 64 14.18 -19.07 2.21
C GLU A 64 13.04 -18.77 3.19
N ARG A 65 12.18 -19.74 3.49
CA ARG A 65 11.16 -19.60 4.54
C ARG A 65 11.78 -19.78 5.91
N SER A 66 12.60 -20.82 6.12
CA SER A 66 13.28 -21.03 7.41
C SER A 66 14.19 -19.87 7.78
N HIS A 67 14.93 -19.30 6.83
CA HIS A 67 15.79 -18.14 7.08
C HIS A 67 14.96 -16.89 7.46
N ARG A 68 13.80 -16.69 6.83
CA ARG A 68 12.89 -15.58 7.20
C ARG A 68 12.30 -15.79 8.59
N ASP A 69 11.86 -17.01 8.88
CA ASP A 69 11.28 -17.37 10.18
C ASP A 69 12.34 -17.27 11.31
N GLU A 70 13.61 -17.56 11.02
CA GLU A 70 14.73 -17.35 11.95
C GLU A 70 15.00 -15.86 12.22
N LEU A 71 15.02 -15.03 11.18
CA LEU A 71 15.16 -13.58 11.33
C LEU A 71 14.01 -12.98 12.13
N GLU A 72 12.77 -13.38 11.86
CA GLU A 72 11.59 -12.90 12.57
C GLU A 72 11.58 -13.32 14.05
N LYS A 73 12.12 -14.49 14.39
CA LYS A 73 12.31 -14.92 15.79
C LYS A 73 13.34 -14.08 16.54
N VAL A 74 14.42 -13.69 15.87
CA VAL A 74 15.43 -12.80 16.45
C VAL A 74 14.82 -11.40 16.65
N GLU A 75 14.13 -10.87 15.65
CA GLU A 75 13.45 -9.57 15.74
C GLU A 75 12.40 -9.56 16.85
N THR A 76 11.51 -10.55 16.91
CA THR A 76 10.49 -10.65 17.98
C THR A 76 11.09 -10.79 19.37
N SER A 77 12.16 -11.56 19.55
CA SER A 77 12.88 -11.67 20.82
C SER A 77 13.49 -10.33 21.26
N THR A 78 14.06 -9.55 20.33
CA THR A 78 14.60 -8.22 20.65
C THR A 78 13.50 -7.21 20.98
N LEU A 79 12.37 -7.26 20.26
CA LEU A 79 11.21 -6.40 20.53
C LEU A 79 10.58 -6.72 21.88
N GLU A 80 10.44 -8.00 22.22
CA GLU A 80 9.91 -8.43 23.51
C GLU A 80 10.82 -8.01 24.68
N ALA A 81 12.15 -8.12 24.52
CA ALA A 81 13.10 -7.62 25.51
C ALA A 81 12.98 -6.10 25.71
N SER A 82 12.83 -5.33 24.62
CA SER A 82 12.64 -3.88 24.68
C SER A 82 11.30 -3.50 25.33
N ARG A 83 10.23 -4.21 25.01
CA ARG A 83 8.89 -4.03 25.59
C ARG A 83 8.91 -4.34 27.09
N ALA A 84 9.50 -5.45 27.50
CA ALA A 84 9.63 -5.80 28.91
C ALA A 84 10.48 -4.78 29.69
N ALA A 85 11.51 -4.20 29.07
CA ALA A 85 12.27 -3.11 29.68
C ALA A 85 11.43 -1.82 29.81
N MET A 86 10.65 -1.47 28.80
CA MET A 86 9.73 -0.33 28.86
C MET A 86 8.62 -0.52 29.88
N GLU A 87 8.04 -1.72 29.98
CA GLU A 87 7.01 -2.03 30.98
C GLU A 87 7.57 -1.99 32.41
N ARG A 88 8.81 -2.46 32.63
CA ARG A 88 9.50 -2.32 33.93
C ARG A 88 9.73 -0.85 34.27
N LYS A 89 10.20 -0.04 33.30
CA LYS A 89 10.39 1.40 33.49
C LYS A 89 9.05 2.10 33.76
N ALA A 90 8.00 1.80 33.00
CA ALA A 90 6.67 2.38 33.20
C ALA A 90 6.13 2.07 34.59
N LYS A 91 6.19 0.81 35.05
CA LYS A 91 5.79 0.43 36.41
C LYS A 91 6.59 1.15 37.49
N LEU A 92 7.90 1.33 37.25
CA LEU A 92 8.78 2.06 38.17
C LEU A 92 8.42 3.55 38.22
N TYR A 93 8.13 4.17 37.07
CA TYR A 93 7.64 5.55 36.99
C TYR A 93 6.27 5.71 37.68
N ASP A 94 5.32 4.80 37.46
CA ASP A 94 4.00 4.82 38.10
C ASP A 94 4.14 4.69 39.62
N HIS A 95 5.03 3.81 40.08
CA HIS A 95 5.32 3.64 41.49
C HIS A 95 5.91 4.93 42.10
N LEU A 96 6.97 5.48 41.51
CA LEU A 96 7.61 6.72 41.97
C LEU A 96 6.65 7.92 41.93
N SER A 97 5.75 7.97 40.94
CA SER A 97 4.75 9.03 40.86
C SER A 97 3.69 8.97 41.97
N LYS A 98 3.42 7.77 42.50
CA LYS A 98 2.40 7.55 43.55
C LYS A 98 2.98 7.63 44.95
N THR A 99 4.20 7.12 45.15
CA THR A 99 4.81 7.03 46.48
C THR A 99 5.78 8.16 46.79
N GLY A 100 6.14 8.98 45.80
CA GLY A 100 7.28 9.88 45.88
C GLY A 100 8.61 9.12 45.87
N ILE A 101 9.73 9.86 45.72
CA ILE A 101 11.07 9.26 45.83
C ILE A 101 11.46 9.27 47.31
N SER A 102 11.47 8.10 47.96
CA SER A 102 11.85 7.99 49.38
C SER A 102 13.36 7.82 49.61
N ASP A 103 14.10 7.37 48.60
CA ASP A 103 15.53 7.09 48.67
C ASP A 103 16.34 8.30 48.19
N GLU A 104 17.16 8.87 49.08
CA GLU A 104 17.93 10.09 48.83
C GLU A 104 18.97 9.90 47.70
N ILE A 105 19.55 8.71 47.56
CA ILE A 105 20.46 8.37 46.45
C ILE A 105 19.74 8.36 45.09
N LEU A 106 18.50 7.87 45.04
CA LEU A 106 17.70 7.86 43.82
C LEU A 106 17.18 9.26 43.47
N SER A 107 17.04 10.15 44.46
CA SER A 107 16.64 11.54 44.23
C SER A 107 17.72 12.38 43.52
N GLU A 108 19.01 12.10 43.74
CA GLU A 108 20.11 12.79 43.03
C GLU A 108 20.29 12.27 41.60
N GLU A 109 20.02 10.97 41.34
CA GLU A 109 20.15 10.37 40.00
C GLU A 109 18.94 10.70 39.11
N VAL A 110 17.74 10.83 39.69
CA VAL A 110 16.51 11.05 38.95
C VAL A 110 16.17 12.55 38.86
N LEU A 111 16.48 13.15 37.70
CA LEU A 111 16.28 14.57 37.37
C LEU A 111 14.81 15.06 37.31
N VAL A 112 13.84 14.25 37.72
CA VAL A 112 12.40 14.57 37.66
C VAL A 112 11.84 14.69 39.07
N ASP A 113 11.38 15.88 39.44
CA ASP A 113 10.72 16.14 40.73
C ASP A 113 9.30 15.56 40.74
N PHE A 114 9.16 14.28 41.11
CA PHE A 114 7.85 13.60 41.18
C PHE A 114 6.92 14.25 42.19
N ASP A 115 7.47 14.82 43.27
CA ASP A 115 6.72 15.54 44.29
C ASP A 115 6.13 16.84 43.78
N ARG A 116 6.63 17.42 42.68
CA ARG A 116 5.98 18.55 42.00
C ARG A 116 5.01 18.05 40.92
N LYS A 117 5.40 17.01 40.19
CA LYS A 117 4.61 16.41 39.11
C LYS A 117 3.27 15.84 39.60
N ALA A 118 3.23 15.24 40.80
CA ALA A 118 2.00 14.72 41.40
C ALA A 118 0.94 15.82 41.67
N TRP A 119 1.36 17.07 41.86
CA TRP A 119 0.45 18.21 42.09
C TRP A 119 0.00 18.88 40.79
N GLU A 120 0.86 18.89 39.77
CA GLU A 120 0.53 19.49 38.46
C GLU A 120 -0.38 18.60 37.60
N GLN A 121 -0.43 17.28 37.85
CA GLN A 121 -1.27 16.31 37.16
C GLN A 121 -1.87 15.30 38.16
N PRO A 122 -2.90 15.67 38.94
CA PRO A 122 -3.63 14.70 39.74
C PRO A 122 -4.27 13.66 38.80
N SER A 123 -4.04 12.37 39.06
CA SER A 123 -4.60 11.28 38.27
C SER A 123 -6.12 11.42 38.11
N GLU A 124 -6.63 11.21 36.89
CA GLU A 124 -8.06 11.25 36.53
C GLU A 124 -8.95 10.21 37.28
N ASP A 125 -8.37 9.43 38.19
CA ASP A 125 -9.05 8.37 38.97
C ASP A 125 -9.79 8.88 40.23
N GLU A 126 -9.83 10.18 40.49
CA GLU A 126 -10.68 10.76 41.53
C GLU A 126 -12.12 10.95 41.01
N PRO A 127 -13.18 10.46 41.72
CA PRO A 127 -14.55 10.52 41.24
C PRO A 127 -15.09 11.96 41.27
N THR A 128 -14.83 12.72 40.21
CA THR A 128 -15.41 14.04 40.04
C THR A 128 -16.89 13.93 39.68
N LYS A 129 -17.74 14.30 40.65
CA LYS A 129 -19.17 14.68 40.56
C LYS A 129 -19.79 14.60 39.16
N GLU A 130 -20.64 13.60 38.96
CA GLU A 130 -21.61 13.52 37.88
C GLU A 130 -22.49 14.79 37.86
N LYS A 131 -22.22 15.71 36.93
CA LYS A 131 -23.18 16.72 36.53
C LYS A 131 -24.09 16.11 35.46
N ASN A 132 -25.32 15.80 35.85
CA ASN A 132 -26.54 15.63 35.05
C ASN A 132 -26.33 15.38 33.53
N LYS A 133 -26.13 14.11 33.13
CA LYS A 133 -26.11 13.64 31.73
C LYS A 133 -27.52 13.36 31.14
N SER A 134 -28.58 13.90 31.74
CA SER A 134 -29.97 13.52 31.44
C SER A 134 -30.64 14.28 30.30
N GLU A 135 -30.06 15.37 29.77
CA GLU A 135 -30.77 16.27 28.82
C GLU A 135 -30.07 16.48 27.47
N ASP A 136 -28.99 15.77 27.15
CA ASP A 136 -28.27 15.98 25.90
C ASP A 136 -28.59 14.90 24.84
N PRO A 137 -29.51 15.10 23.89
CA PRO A 137 -29.86 14.08 22.91
C PRO A 137 -28.70 13.78 21.94
N TRP A 138 -28.63 12.54 21.48
CA TRP A 138 -27.76 12.17 20.36
C TRP A 138 -28.29 12.77 19.06
N VAL A 139 -27.44 13.46 18.32
CA VAL A 139 -27.78 14.10 17.04
C VAL A 139 -26.77 13.65 15.99
N GLU A 140 -27.26 13.34 14.80
CA GLU A 140 -26.44 13.08 13.62
C GLU A 140 -25.97 14.42 13.03
N TYR A 141 -24.67 14.61 12.91
CA TYR A 141 -24.07 15.78 12.26
C TYR A 141 -23.10 15.35 11.16
N ILE A 142 -22.84 16.28 10.24
CA ILE A 142 -21.89 16.08 9.15
C ILE A 142 -20.56 16.68 9.59
N ASP A 143 -19.55 15.83 9.73
CA ASP A 143 -18.16 16.21 10.03
C ASP A 143 -17.56 17.05 8.89
N GLU A 144 -16.45 17.75 9.13
CA GLU A 144 -15.74 18.61 8.17
C GLU A 144 -15.37 17.88 6.87
N PHE A 145 -15.29 16.55 6.94
CA PHE A 145 -14.98 15.65 5.84
C PHE A 145 -16.22 15.08 5.13
N GLY A 146 -17.43 15.58 5.43
CA GLY A 146 -18.68 15.15 4.79
C GLY A 146 -19.20 13.79 5.24
N ARG A 147 -18.69 13.25 6.36
CA ARG A 147 -19.12 11.96 6.92
C ARG A 147 -20.19 12.18 7.97
N THR A 148 -21.24 11.37 7.97
CA THR A 148 -22.24 11.38 9.04
C THR A 148 -21.66 10.77 10.31
N ARG A 149 -21.67 11.53 11.41
CA ARG A 149 -21.24 11.08 12.74
C ARG A 149 -22.34 11.37 13.74
N VAL A 150 -22.47 10.50 14.75
CA VAL A 150 -23.40 10.70 15.86
C VAL A 150 -22.61 11.23 17.05
N ALA A 151 -22.99 12.40 17.57
CA ALA A 151 -22.43 12.98 18.79
C ALA A 151 -23.55 13.53 19.67
N ARG A 152 -23.23 13.81 20.93
CA ARG A 152 -24.13 14.56 21.82
C ARG A 152 -24.29 15.99 21.29
N LYS A 153 -25.47 16.59 21.43
CA LYS A 153 -25.76 17.92 20.88
C LYS A 153 -24.83 19.01 21.43
N SER A 154 -24.31 18.87 22.65
CA SER A 154 -23.29 19.80 23.18
C SER A 154 -21.89 19.58 22.61
N GLU A 155 -21.59 18.38 22.13
CA GLU A 155 -20.28 17.99 21.57
C GLU A 155 -20.23 18.15 20.04
N VAL A 156 -21.37 18.38 19.38
CA VAL A 156 -21.41 18.70 17.95
C VAL A 156 -20.59 19.97 17.74
N PRO A 157 -19.49 19.91 16.95
CA PRO A 157 -18.72 21.09 16.62
C PRO A 157 -19.65 22.09 15.96
N LYS A 158 -19.91 23.20 16.64
CA LYS A 158 -20.62 24.32 16.05
C LYS A 158 -19.65 24.88 15.04
N SER A 159 -19.92 24.69 13.75
CA SER A 159 -19.09 25.25 12.69
C SER A 159 -19.10 26.76 12.85
N GLU A 160 -18.12 27.29 13.57
CA GLU A 160 -17.66 28.64 13.35
C GLU A 160 -17.13 28.62 11.93
N SER A 161 -17.97 29.01 10.99
CA SER A 161 -17.54 29.23 9.61
C SER A 161 -16.27 30.06 9.70
N PRO A 162 -15.11 29.56 9.24
CA PRO A 162 -13.88 30.31 9.35
C PRO A 162 -14.10 31.57 8.53
N VAL A 163 -14.15 32.71 9.23
CA VAL A 163 -14.25 34.04 8.62
C VAL A 163 -12.92 34.30 7.93
N ILE A 164 -12.75 33.73 6.74
CA ILE A 164 -11.67 34.02 5.82
C ILE A 164 -12.30 34.83 4.70
N GLY A 165 -12.49 36.11 4.97
CA GLY A 165 -13.06 37.10 4.07
C GLY A 165 -13.19 38.46 4.78
N PRO A 166 -13.11 39.58 4.05
CA PRO A 166 -13.23 40.90 4.67
C PRO A 166 -14.62 41.02 5.31
N THR A 167 -14.66 41.50 6.55
CA THR A 167 -15.86 41.63 7.37
C THR A 167 -16.91 42.45 6.61
N ILE A 168 -17.92 41.77 6.05
CA ILE A 168 -19.13 42.43 5.57
C ILE A 168 -19.94 42.74 6.84
N PRO A 169 -20.29 44.00 7.11
CA PRO A 169 -21.11 44.34 8.26
C PRO A 169 -22.45 43.60 8.16
N SER A 170 -22.82 42.94 9.26
CA SER A 170 -24.10 42.28 9.45
C SER A 170 -25.21 43.32 9.42
N ASP A 171 -25.69 43.64 8.22
CA ASP A 171 -26.97 44.28 7.99
C ASP A 171 -27.86 43.21 7.35
N ASP A 172 -28.82 42.75 8.15
CA ASP A 172 -30.10 42.12 7.80
C ASP A 172 -30.19 41.29 6.49
N ASN A 173 -30.22 39.97 6.69
CA ASN A 173 -31.24 39.08 6.11
C ASN A 173 -31.62 39.25 4.62
N GLU A 174 -30.65 39.35 3.72
CA GLU A 174 -30.87 38.98 2.31
C GLU A 174 -30.24 37.61 2.06
N MET A 175 -31.07 36.57 2.23
CA MET A 175 -30.76 35.22 1.79
C MET A 175 -30.62 35.25 0.26
N ILE A 176 -29.41 35.52 -0.23
CA ILE A 176 -29.07 35.49 -1.65
C ILE A 176 -29.46 34.08 -2.14
N PRO A 177 -30.45 33.94 -3.04
CA PRO A 177 -30.84 32.65 -3.57
C PRO A 177 -29.60 31.92 -4.12
N GLU A 178 -29.50 30.62 -3.86
CA GLU A 178 -28.33 29.79 -4.23
C GLU A 178 -27.99 29.92 -5.73
N ASP A 179 -29.00 30.11 -6.57
CA ASP A 179 -28.88 30.38 -8.01
C ASP A 179 -28.07 31.64 -8.33
N LEU A 180 -28.18 32.72 -7.54
CA LEU A 180 -27.43 33.96 -7.75
C LEU A 180 -25.98 33.85 -7.28
N LEU A 181 -25.71 33.00 -6.27
CA LEU A 181 -24.34 32.69 -5.86
C LEU A 181 -23.64 31.87 -6.93
N LEU A 182 -24.32 30.85 -7.47
CA LEU A 182 -23.83 30.06 -8.59
C LEU A 182 -23.57 30.94 -9.82
N GLN A 183 -24.48 31.86 -10.14
CA GLN A 183 -24.33 32.79 -11.26
C GLN A 183 -23.13 33.74 -11.06
N ARG A 184 -22.89 34.26 -9.85
CA ARG A 184 -21.70 35.05 -9.53
C ARG A 184 -20.41 34.24 -9.71
N TRP A 185 -20.42 32.97 -9.30
CA TRP A 185 -19.27 32.08 -9.45
C TRP A 185 -19.01 31.77 -10.93
N GLU A 186 -20.06 31.51 -11.71
CA GLU A 186 -19.95 31.33 -13.15
C GLU A 186 -19.44 32.58 -13.86
N GLU A 187 -19.93 33.76 -13.50
CA GLU A 187 -19.48 35.02 -14.09
C GLU A 187 -18.03 35.35 -13.72
N ALA A 188 -17.63 35.06 -12.47
CA ALA A 188 -16.25 35.19 -12.04
C ALA A 188 -15.33 34.22 -12.81
N ALA A 189 -15.73 32.94 -12.92
CA ALA A 189 -14.99 31.94 -13.68
C ALA A 189 -14.90 32.30 -15.17
N LYS A 190 -15.99 32.79 -15.78
CA LYS A 190 -16.02 33.28 -17.17
C LYS A 190 -15.12 34.51 -17.34
N LYS A 191 -15.12 35.45 -16.40
CA LYS A 191 -14.22 36.62 -16.43
C LYS A 191 -12.76 36.22 -16.28
N GLU A 192 -12.45 35.24 -15.44
CA GLU A 192 -11.09 34.74 -15.27
C GLU A 192 -10.60 34.05 -16.55
N LEU A 193 -11.46 33.27 -17.20
CA LEU A 193 -11.20 32.65 -18.52
C LEU A 193 -11.05 33.72 -19.63
N ASN A 194 -11.84 34.80 -19.56
CA ASN A 194 -11.81 35.90 -20.52
C ASN A 194 -10.75 36.98 -20.22
N SER A 195 -10.04 36.92 -19.09
CA SER A 195 -9.05 37.94 -18.70
C SER A 195 -7.78 37.90 -19.57
N GLY A 196 -7.68 36.98 -20.53
CA GLY A 196 -6.60 36.94 -21.51
C GLY A 196 -5.27 36.43 -20.96
N ILE A 197 -5.23 36.03 -19.68
CA ILE A 197 -4.14 35.22 -19.14
C ILE A 197 -4.29 33.83 -19.75
N GLY A 198 -3.26 33.37 -20.46
CA GLY A 198 -3.24 32.03 -21.05
C GLY A 198 -3.44 30.91 -20.01
N PRO A 199 -3.44 29.64 -20.44
CA PRO A 199 -3.68 28.51 -19.55
C PRO A 199 -2.84 28.60 -18.26
N ILE A 200 -3.51 28.72 -17.11
CA ILE A 200 -2.81 28.83 -15.82
C ILE A 200 -2.18 27.46 -15.53
N HIS A 201 -0.85 27.45 -15.44
CA HIS A 201 -0.09 26.25 -15.23
C HIS A 201 0.49 26.18 -13.83
N TYR A 202 0.49 24.97 -13.27
CA TYR A 202 1.12 24.68 -12.00
C TYR A 202 2.60 25.12 -12.02
N ASP A 203 2.97 25.99 -11.07
CA ASP A 203 4.34 26.44 -10.87
C ASP A 203 4.92 25.75 -9.62
N GLU A 204 5.92 24.91 -9.87
CA GLU A 204 6.63 24.15 -8.87
C GLU A 204 7.25 25.02 -7.76
N THR A 205 7.68 26.23 -8.10
CA THR A 205 8.38 27.12 -7.16
C THR A 205 7.46 27.68 -6.07
N LYS A 206 6.15 27.68 -6.32
CA LYS A 206 5.12 28.12 -5.37
C LYS A 206 4.62 26.99 -4.47
N GLU A 207 4.99 25.74 -4.76
CA GLU A 207 4.58 24.59 -3.97
C GLU A 207 5.52 24.38 -2.78
N ILE A 208 4.92 24.38 -1.59
CA ILE A 208 5.60 24.19 -0.31
C ILE A 208 5.56 22.71 0.15
N ARG A 209 4.68 21.89 -0.43
CA ARG A 209 4.59 20.46 -0.11
C ARG A 209 5.76 19.68 -0.70
N THR A 210 6.05 18.53 -0.09
CA THR A 210 7.07 17.60 -0.56
C THR A 210 6.63 16.91 -1.85
N LYS A 211 7.52 16.88 -2.84
CA LYS A 211 7.27 16.25 -4.15
C LYS A 211 7.67 14.77 -4.09
N GLY A 212 6.83 13.90 -4.62
CA GLY A 212 7.07 12.45 -4.65
C GLY A 212 8.05 12.00 -5.75
N VAL A 213 8.42 10.71 -5.73
CA VAL A 213 9.39 10.09 -6.66
C VAL A 213 8.95 10.02 -8.14
N GLY A 214 7.73 10.46 -8.46
CA GLY A 214 7.21 10.56 -9.82
C GLY A 214 6.99 12.00 -10.29
N PHE A 215 7.50 12.99 -9.56
CA PHE A 215 7.33 14.39 -9.91
C PHE A 215 8.13 14.75 -11.17
N TYR A 216 7.46 15.38 -12.14
CA TYR A 216 8.06 15.86 -13.38
C TYR A 216 7.78 17.35 -13.53
N ARG A 217 8.86 18.13 -13.69
CA ARG A 217 8.80 19.57 -13.88
C ARG A 217 8.58 19.90 -15.35
N PHE A 218 7.42 20.43 -15.68
CA PHE A 218 7.16 20.95 -17.03
C PHE A 218 7.86 22.29 -17.27
N SER A 219 8.14 22.57 -18.53
CA SER A 219 8.56 23.92 -18.95
C SER A 219 7.44 24.94 -18.68
N LYS A 220 7.84 26.20 -18.50
CA LYS A 220 6.92 27.34 -18.41
C LYS A 220 6.46 27.78 -19.80
N ASP A 221 7.24 27.46 -20.82
CA ASP A 221 6.91 27.75 -22.21
C ASP A 221 5.89 26.73 -22.72
N GLU A 222 4.79 27.24 -23.30
CA GLU A 222 3.62 26.41 -23.61
C GLU A 222 3.90 25.39 -24.72
N ASP A 223 4.69 25.76 -25.73
CA ASP A 223 5.04 24.84 -26.82
C ASP A 223 5.91 23.68 -26.31
N GLU A 224 6.94 23.97 -25.52
CA GLU A 224 7.80 22.94 -24.92
C GLU A 224 7.02 22.04 -23.96
N ARG A 225 6.14 22.63 -23.13
CA ARG A 225 5.25 21.89 -22.25
C ARG A 225 4.34 20.95 -23.03
N GLN A 226 3.77 21.40 -24.14
CA GLN A 226 2.94 20.55 -25.00
C GLN A 226 3.74 19.39 -25.60
N GLU A 227 4.97 19.63 -26.04
CA GLU A 227 5.86 18.57 -26.54
C GLU A 227 6.20 17.55 -25.44
N GLN A 228 6.53 18.01 -24.24
CA GLN A 228 6.75 17.14 -23.08
C GLN A 228 5.51 16.31 -22.76
N MET A 229 4.32 16.92 -22.81
CA MET A 229 3.05 16.22 -22.63
C MET A 229 2.77 15.19 -23.73
N ARG A 230 3.09 15.50 -24.99
CA ARG A 230 2.97 14.56 -26.11
C ARG A 230 3.93 13.38 -25.94
N ALA A 231 5.17 13.62 -25.54
CA ALA A 231 6.16 12.57 -25.28
C ALA A 231 5.71 11.63 -24.16
N LEU A 232 5.19 12.16 -23.05
CA LEU A 232 4.65 11.35 -21.95
C LEU A 232 3.43 10.53 -22.37
N LYS A 233 2.53 11.11 -23.19
CA LYS A 233 1.39 10.38 -23.77
C LYS A 233 1.85 9.24 -24.67
N GLN A 234 2.87 9.44 -25.49
CA GLN A 234 3.45 8.38 -26.34
C GLN A 234 4.03 7.24 -25.49
N LEU A 235 4.82 7.55 -24.47
CA LEU A 235 5.35 6.54 -23.54
C LEU A 235 4.23 5.77 -22.84
N ARG A 236 3.16 6.46 -22.42
CA ARG A 236 1.99 5.81 -21.84
C ARG A 236 1.37 4.82 -22.82
N LEU A 237 1.10 5.23 -24.07
CA LEU A 237 0.54 4.36 -25.10
C LEU A 237 1.43 3.13 -25.35
N GLU A 238 2.74 3.30 -25.43
CA GLU A 238 3.66 2.16 -25.56
C GLU A 238 3.56 1.18 -24.38
N THR A 239 3.47 1.69 -23.15
CA THR A 239 3.35 0.83 -21.97
C THR A 239 2.02 0.11 -21.92
N GLU A 240 0.93 0.76 -22.33
CA GLU A 240 -0.40 0.16 -22.42
C GLU A 240 -0.43 -0.94 -23.48
N LEU A 241 0.13 -0.70 -24.66
CA LEU A 241 0.27 -1.72 -25.71
C LEU A 241 1.10 -2.93 -25.24
N LYS A 242 2.22 -2.69 -24.54
CA LYS A 242 3.05 -3.77 -23.95
C LYS A 242 2.30 -4.52 -22.85
N ARG A 243 1.42 -3.87 -22.09
CA ARG A 243 0.59 -4.53 -21.06
C ARG A 243 -0.50 -5.37 -21.71
N ALA A 244 -1.21 -4.84 -22.71
CA ALA A 244 -2.23 -5.56 -23.45
C ALA A 244 -1.66 -6.80 -24.15
N SER A 245 -0.51 -6.67 -24.82
CA SER A 245 0.14 -7.82 -25.45
C SER A 245 0.55 -8.89 -24.43
N ARG A 246 1.06 -8.50 -23.26
CA ARG A 246 1.36 -9.45 -22.18
C ARG A 246 0.10 -10.12 -21.61
N GLN A 247 -1.00 -9.39 -21.49
CA GLN A 247 -2.29 -9.92 -21.04
C GLN A 247 -2.82 -10.97 -22.02
N THR A 248 -2.85 -10.68 -23.32
CA THR A 248 -3.29 -11.66 -24.32
C THR A 248 -2.41 -12.92 -24.34
N ILE A 249 -1.09 -12.79 -24.14
CA ILE A 249 -0.20 -13.96 -24.02
C ILE A 249 -0.51 -14.76 -22.74
N LYS A 250 -0.77 -14.08 -21.62
CA LYS A 250 -1.14 -14.71 -20.35
C LYS A 250 -2.45 -15.47 -20.47
N GLU A 251 -3.47 -14.87 -21.08
CA GLU A 251 -4.78 -15.48 -21.34
C GLU A 251 -4.65 -16.70 -22.25
N LYS A 252 -3.87 -16.61 -23.33
CA LYS A 252 -3.59 -17.78 -24.21
C LYS A 252 -2.94 -18.92 -23.43
N ARG A 253 -1.97 -18.64 -22.56
CA ARG A 253 -1.33 -19.67 -21.72
C ARG A 253 -2.30 -20.26 -20.71
N GLN A 254 -3.16 -19.43 -20.11
CA GLN A 254 -4.18 -19.88 -19.17
C GLN A 254 -5.20 -20.77 -19.86
N ALA A 255 -5.74 -20.37 -21.02
CA ALA A 255 -6.65 -21.18 -21.80
C ALA A 255 -6.06 -22.54 -22.21
N GLN A 256 -4.76 -22.60 -22.55
CA GLN A 256 -4.07 -23.86 -22.82
C GLN A 256 -3.97 -24.77 -21.58
N LEU A 257 -3.69 -24.19 -20.42
CA LEU A 257 -3.65 -24.93 -19.16
C LEU A 257 -5.05 -25.44 -18.78
N ASP A 258 -6.07 -24.62 -18.91
CA ASP A 258 -7.46 -24.97 -18.60
C ASP A 258 -7.95 -26.08 -19.54
N ALA A 259 -7.70 -25.97 -20.85
CA ALA A 259 -8.00 -27.03 -21.81
C ALA A 259 -7.28 -28.35 -21.47
N ARG A 260 -6.02 -28.27 -21.00
CA ARG A 260 -5.28 -29.45 -20.54
C ARG A 260 -5.91 -30.06 -19.27
N MET A 261 -6.34 -29.23 -18.33
CA MET A 261 -7.04 -29.69 -17.12
C MET A 261 -8.38 -30.35 -17.46
N ASP A 262 -9.13 -29.80 -18.43
CA ASP A 262 -10.36 -30.40 -18.93
C ASP A 262 -10.15 -31.76 -19.56
N MET A 263 -9.11 -31.92 -20.37
CA MET A 263 -8.74 -33.21 -20.93
C MET A 263 -8.42 -34.24 -19.84
N ILE A 264 -7.72 -33.82 -18.77
CA ILE A 264 -7.46 -34.68 -17.61
C ILE A 264 -8.75 -35.04 -16.88
N ARG A 265 -9.66 -34.07 -16.66
CA ARG A 265 -10.98 -34.31 -16.05
C ARG A 265 -11.82 -35.29 -16.86
N VAL A 266 -11.85 -35.15 -18.18
CA VAL A 266 -12.55 -36.08 -19.09
C VAL A 266 -11.91 -37.47 -19.06
N LYS A 267 -10.57 -37.58 -19.10
CA LYS A 267 -9.87 -38.86 -18.96
C LYS A 267 -10.18 -39.54 -17.63
N ARG A 268 -10.14 -38.81 -16.51
CA ARG A 268 -10.49 -39.35 -15.18
C ARG A 268 -11.93 -39.87 -15.14
N ARG A 269 -12.90 -39.10 -15.67
CA ARG A 269 -14.31 -39.52 -15.77
C ARG A 269 -14.49 -40.78 -16.61
N LYS A 270 -13.78 -40.89 -17.75
CA LYS A 270 -13.81 -42.09 -18.60
C LYS A 270 -13.18 -43.31 -17.91
N ILE A 271 -12.11 -43.11 -17.13
CA ILE A 271 -11.47 -44.19 -16.36
C ILE A 271 -12.39 -44.64 -15.22
N SER A 272 -13.02 -43.71 -14.49
CA SER A 272 -13.97 -44.05 -13.42
C SER A 272 -15.21 -44.77 -13.96
N SER A 273 -15.76 -44.35 -15.11
CA SER A 273 -16.90 -45.04 -15.72
C SER A 273 -16.54 -46.44 -16.24
N LYS A 274 -15.29 -46.66 -16.67
CA LYS A 274 -14.81 -47.95 -17.17
C LYS A 274 -14.42 -48.92 -16.05
N ASN A 275 -14.03 -48.40 -14.89
CA ASN A 275 -13.81 -49.20 -13.68
C ASN A 275 -15.10 -49.48 -12.90
N GLY A 276 -16.18 -48.70 -13.13
CA GLY A 276 -17.48 -48.87 -12.48
C GLY A 276 -18.35 -50.01 -13.01
N THR A 277 -17.93 -50.72 -14.07
CA THR A 277 -18.69 -51.86 -14.64
C THR A 277 -18.25 -53.24 -14.11
N ASN A 278 -17.22 -53.30 -13.24
CA ASN A 278 -16.82 -54.52 -12.53
C ASN A 278 -16.99 -54.32 -11.02
N SER A 279 -18.22 -54.11 -10.56
CA SER A 279 -18.55 -54.24 -9.13
C SER A 279 -20.04 -54.52 -8.94
N THR A 280 -20.46 -55.72 -9.29
CA THR A 280 -21.65 -56.35 -8.71
C THR A 280 -21.19 -57.60 -7.94
N ARG A 281 -20.88 -57.46 -6.65
CA ARG A 281 -21.03 -58.55 -5.66
C ARG A 281 -20.99 -58.00 -4.22
N SER A 282 -22.16 -58.07 -3.59
CA SER A 282 -22.45 -58.25 -2.15
C SER A 282 -21.27 -58.32 -1.16
N THR A 283 -21.36 -57.58 -0.04
CA THR A 283 -21.61 -58.15 1.30
C THR A 283 -21.95 -57.05 2.31
N GLU A 284 -22.87 -57.41 3.19
CA GLU A 284 -23.46 -56.67 4.28
C GLU A 284 -22.51 -56.50 5.49
N ASP A 285 -22.89 -55.55 6.35
CA ASP A 285 -22.64 -55.42 7.79
C ASP A 285 -21.22 -55.27 8.36
N THR A 286 -20.97 -54.11 8.99
CA THR A 286 -20.94 -54.05 10.47
C THR A 286 -20.95 -52.60 10.97
N THR A 287 -21.96 -52.32 11.78
CA THR A 287 -22.25 -51.11 12.55
C THR A 287 -21.37 -51.08 13.81
N THR A 288 -20.66 -49.99 14.06
CA THR A 288 -20.33 -49.54 15.43
C THR A 288 -20.38 -48.01 15.47
N GLU A 289 -21.45 -47.49 16.05
CA GLU A 289 -21.59 -46.09 16.43
C GLU A 289 -20.74 -45.76 17.68
N SER A 290 -20.21 -44.54 17.76
CA SER A 290 -20.29 -43.71 18.97
C SER A 290 -19.93 -42.24 18.68
N VAL A 291 -21.00 -41.44 18.55
CA VAL A 291 -21.29 -40.17 19.25
C VAL A 291 -20.18 -39.10 19.34
N ILE A 292 -20.44 -37.93 18.75
CA ILE A 292 -20.75 -36.66 19.46
C ILE A 292 -21.57 -35.79 18.49
N SER A 293 -22.85 -35.60 18.83
CA SER A 293 -23.71 -34.56 18.29
C SER A 293 -23.64 -33.31 19.16
N ASP A 294 -24.13 -32.20 18.59
CA ASP A 294 -24.61 -30.94 19.20
C ASP A 294 -23.77 -29.72 18.76
N VAL A 295 -24.32 -28.57 18.32
CA VAL A 295 -25.69 -28.07 18.29
C VAL A 295 -25.73 -26.77 17.44
N THR A 296 -26.92 -26.37 17.02
CA THR A 296 -27.36 -25.10 16.39
C THR A 296 -27.43 -25.01 14.85
N ASN A 297 -28.59 -25.45 14.38
CA ASN A 297 -29.25 -24.99 13.17
C ASN A 297 -30.08 -23.73 13.52
N ILE A 298 -29.86 -22.60 12.84
CA ILE A 298 -30.75 -21.42 12.79
C ILE A 298 -30.84 -20.99 11.32
N PRO A 299 -32.05 -20.67 10.81
CA PRO A 299 -32.37 -20.74 9.38
C PRO A 299 -31.77 -19.60 8.56
N ASN A 300 -31.32 -19.95 7.35
CA ASN A 300 -30.95 -19.00 6.32
C ASN A 300 -32.22 -18.32 5.78
N ILE A 301 -32.43 -17.06 6.15
CA ILE A 301 -33.54 -16.23 5.66
C ILE A 301 -33.30 -15.95 4.18
N SER A 302 -34.16 -16.53 3.35
CA SER A 302 -34.38 -16.11 1.98
C SER A 302 -34.92 -14.69 1.96
N SER A 303 -34.07 -13.71 1.61
CA SER A 303 -34.53 -12.43 1.09
C SER A 303 -34.83 -12.60 -0.40
N SER A 304 -36.11 -12.80 -0.69
CA SER A 304 -36.70 -12.41 -1.96
C SER A 304 -36.43 -10.92 -2.20
N THR A 305 -35.68 -10.59 -3.24
CA THR A 305 -35.79 -9.28 -3.89
C THR A 305 -36.01 -9.54 -5.37
N ASP A 306 -37.05 -8.88 -5.86
CA ASP A 306 -37.65 -9.09 -7.15
C ASP A 306 -36.68 -8.83 -8.31
N SER A 307 -36.78 -9.73 -9.26
CA SER A 307 -36.27 -9.62 -10.61
C SER A 307 -36.97 -8.49 -11.36
N THR A 308 -36.44 -7.27 -11.28
CA THR A 308 -36.48 -6.29 -12.38
C THR A 308 -35.23 -5.41 -12.26
N ASN A 309 -34.59 -5.09 -13.40
CA ASN A 309 -33.42 -4.19 -13.55
C ASN A 309 -32.02 -4.82 -13.69
N ASN A 310 -31.89 -5.96 -14.37
CA ASN A 310 -30.59 -6.47 -14.83
C ASN A 310 -30.40 -6.50 -16.36
N GLU A 311 -31.22 -5.75 -17.12
CA GLU A 311 -30.96 -5.48 -18.55
C GLU A 311 -30.17 -4.19 -18.79
N SER A 312 -30.22 -3.22 -17.88
CA SER A 312 -29.55 -1.92 -18.08
C SER A 312 -28.06 -1.93 -17.72
N PHE A 313 -27.61 -2.82 -16.84
CA PHE A 313 -26.19 -2.93 -16.47
C PHE A 313 -25.35 -3.77 -17.44
N ASN A 314 -25.98 -4.67 -18.19
CA ASN A 314 -25.29 -5.47 -19.21
C ASN A 314 -25.13 -4.76 -20.56
N LYS A 315 -25.73 -3.56 -20.73
CA LYS A 315 -25.63 -2.76 -21.96
C LYS A 315 -24.46 -1.76 -21.96
N VAL A 316 -23.86 -1.47 -20.81
CA VAL A 316 -22.78 -0.46 -20.66
C VAL A 316 -21.37 -1.06 -20.73
N LEU A 317 -21.23 -2.39 -20.63
CA LEU A 317 -19.93 -3.08 -20.73
C LEU A 317 -19.57 -3.58 -22.13
N GLN A 318 -20.31 -3.16 -23.16
CA GLN A 318 -20.04 -3.48 -24.55
C GLN A 318 -19.78 -2.24 -25.41
N LEU A 319 -18.92 -1.31 -25.00
CA LEU A 319 -18.38 -0.32 -25.94
C LEU A 319 -16.89 -0.08 -25.74
N THR A 320 -16.20 -0.26 -26.87
CA THR A 320 -14.77 -0.03 -27.17
C THR A 320 -13.81 -1.17 -26.79
N ASN A 321 -13.54 -1.99 -27.79
CA ASN A 321 -12.35 -2.82 -27.88
C ASN A 321 -11.13 -1.90 -27.68
N PRO A 322 -10.19 -2.19 -26.75
CA PRO A 322 -9.11 -1.25 -26.40
C PRO A 322 -8.23 -0.88 -27.61
N GLU A 323 -8.09 -1.79 -28.59
CA GLU A 323 -7.40 -1.49 -29.85
C GLU A 323 -8.10 -0.40 -30.68
N GLN A 324 -9.43 -0.35 -30.62
CA GLN A 324 -10.25 0.61 -31.37
C GLN A 324 -10.17 2.00 -30.72
N ALA A 325 -10.19 2.07 -29.38
CA ALA A 325 -9.95 3.31 -28.65
C ALA A 325 -8.54 3.88 -28.91
N VAL A 326 -7.52 3.03 -29.04
CA VAL A 326 -6.15 3.46 -29.38
C VAL A 326 -6.09 3.97 -30.83
N ASN A 327 -6.77 3.30 -31.76
CA ASN A 327 -6.81 3.72 -33.17
C ASN A 327 -7.55 5.05 -33.37
N ASP A 328 -8.66 5.27 -32.66
CA ASP A 328 -9.41 6.52 -32.71
C ASP A 328 -8.56 7.67 -32.15
N LEU A 329 -7.86 7.45 -31.03
CA LEU A 329 -6.96 8.45 -30.44
C LEU A 329 -5.76 8.79 -31.35
N LEU A 330 -5.21 7.79 -32.04
CA LEU A 330 -4.14 8.00 -33.04
C LEU A 330 -4.65 8.77 -34.26
N SER A 331 -5.90 8.55 -34.67
CA SER A 331 -6.52 9.28 -35.77
C SER A 331 -6.75 10.76 -35.43
N ASP A 332 -7.17 11.06 -34.21
CA ASP A 332 -7.35 12.42 -33.71
C ASP A 332 -6.01 13.17 -33.60
N ILE A 333 -4.95 12.50 -33.12
CA ILE A 333 -3.61 13.08 -33.07
C ILE A 333 -3.10 13.42 -34.48
N ARG A 334 -3.30 12.52 -35.47
CA ARG A 334 -2.93 12.80 -36.87
C ARG A 334 -3.68 14.00 -37.42
N ARG A 335 -4.99 14.08 -37.14
CA ARG A 335 -5.84 15.20 -37.58
C ARG A 335 -5.40 16.53 -36.97
N GLN A 336 -5.00 16.54 -35.70
CA GLN A 336 -4.44 17.73 -35.03
C GLN A 336 -3.07 18.15 -35.60
N ILE A 337 -2.23 17.21 -36.01
CA ILE A 337 -0.95 17.52 -36.66
C ILE A 337 -1.19 18.12 -38.05
N GLU A 338 -2.13 17.58 -38.82
CA GLU A 338 -2.48 18.08 -40.15
C GLU A 338 -3.12 19.48 -40.11
N THR A 339 -3.96 19.78 -39.12
CA THR A 339 -4.51 21.12 -38.94
C THR A 339 -3.45 22.13 -38.51
N LYS A 340 -2.50 21.73 -37.65
CA LYS A 340 -1.37 22.60 -37.26
C LYS A 340 -0.41 22.86 -38.44
N LYS A 341 -0.28 21.92 -39.39
CA LYS A 341 0.52 22.06 -40.62
C LYS A 341 -0.16 22.85 -41.74
N LYS A 342 -1.49 23.04 -41.68
CA LYS A 342 -2.26 23.86 -42.62
C LYS A 342 -2.40 25.33 -42.20
N ASN A 343 -2.20 25.62 -40.91
CA ASN A 343 -2.41 26.93 -40.30
C ASN A 343 -1.09 27.65 -39.90
N GLY A 344 0.06 27.02 -40.14
CA GLY A 344 1.38 27.65 -40.12
C GLY A 344 2.01 27.51 -41.49
#